data_AF-A0A0Q8Q3E1-F1
#
_entry.id   AF-A0A0Q8Q3E1-F1
#
_cell.length_a   1.000
_cell.length_b   1.000
_cell.length_c   1.000
_cell.angle_alpha   90.00
_cell.angle_beta   90.00
_cell.angle_gamma   90.00
#
_symmetry.space_group_name_H-M   'P 1'
#
loop_
_entity.id
_entity.type
_entity.pdbx_description
1 polymer ?
#
loop_
_entity_poly.entity_id
_entity_poly.type
_entity_poly.pdbx_seq_one_letter_code
_entity_poly.pdbx_strand_id
1 'polypeptide(L)'
;MAQAPSESGEIVVGTIYEDCAYHPVLCTAVHDDGSVSGISLIDASEPRNCAPDGCGAVPLAVDDIVLALRNFEAYVARRTEELRAEAE
;
A
#
# COMPACT_ATOMS: atom_id res chain seq x y z
N MET A 1 3.44 20.94 3.42
CA MET A 1 2.32 20.78 2.47
C MET A 1 2.10 19.29 2.35
N ALA A 2 1.11 18.72 3.05
CA ALA A 2 0.79 17.31 2.90
C ALA A 2 -0.07 17.17 1.64
N GLN A 3 0.47 16.53 0.60
CA GLN A 3 -0.29 16.22 -0.61
C GLN A 3 -1.34 15.17 -0.23
N ALA A 4 -2.60 15.37 -0.64
CA ALA A 4 -3.62 14.33 -0.55
C ALA A 4 -3.15 13.08 -1.34
N PRO A 5 -3.57 11.86 -0.96
CA PRO A 5 -3.28 10.68 -1.77
C PRO A 5 -3.75 10.94 -3.21
N SER A 6 -2.83 10.71 -4.15
CA SER A 6 -3.01 10.97 -5.58
C SER A 6 -4.24 10.25 -6.12
N GLU A 7 -5.24 11.01 -6.58
CA GLU A 7 -6.39 10.47 -7.33
C GLU A 7 -5.98 9.86 -8.68
N SER A 8 -4.71 10.03 -9.08
CA SER A 8 -4.13 9.59 -10.34
C SER A 8 -3.59 8.15 -10.35
N GLY A 9 -3.74 7.37 -9.28
CA GLY A 9 -3.24 5.97 -9.22
C GLY A 9 -1.71 5.85 -9.15
N GLU A 10 -1.00 6.96 -9.23
CA GLU A 10 0.47 7.05 -9.17
C GLU A 10 0.94 7.08 -7.70
N ILE A 11 1.93 6.26 -7.35
CA ILE A 11 2.56 6.29 -6.02
C ILE A 11 3.69 7.32 -6.03
N VAL A 12 3.58 8.35 -5.16
CA VAL A 12 4.61 9.36 -4.94
C VAL A 12 5.00 9.40 -3.47
N VAL A 13 6.10 10.08 -3.13
CA VAL A 13 6.50 10.29 -1.73
C VAL A 13 5.35 10.97 -0.97
N GLY A 14 4.95 10.36 0.14
CA GLY A 14 3.80 10.78 0.95
C GLY A 14 2.49 10.03 0.65
N THR A 15 2.38 9.34 -0.49
CA THR A 15 1.25 8.44 -0.76
C THR A 15 1.32 7.22 0.15
N ILE A 16 0.17 6.78 0.66
CA ILE A 16 0.05 5.51 1.35
C ILE A 16 -0.40 4.46 0.33
N TYR A 17 0.34 3.36 0.24
CA TYR A 17 0.09 2.28 -0.71
C TYR A 17 -0.03 0.92 0.00
N GLU A 18 -0.68 -0.03 -0.65
CA GLU A 18 -0.72 -1.44 -0.24
C GLU A 18 0.53 -2.12 -0.80
N ASP A 19 1.35 -2.75 0.05
CA ASP A 19 2.43 -3.61 -0.43
C ASP A 19 1.93 -5.05 -0.73
N CYS A 20 2.79 -5.89 -1.29
CA CYS A 20 2.43 -7.27 -1.63
C CYS A 20 2.14 -8.18 -0.41
N ALA A 21 2.32 -7.67 0.81
CA ALA A 21 1.94 -8.33 2.06
C ALA A 21 0.72 -7.66 2.71
N TYR A 22 -0.01 -6.82 1.96
CA TYR A 22 -1.20 -6.08 2.38
C TYR A 22 -0.95 -4.98 3.42
N HIS A 23 0.31 -4.63 3.69
CA HIS A 23 0.61 -3.57 4.63
C HIS A 23 0.22 -2.22 4.01
N PRO A 24 -0.49 -1.33 4.74
CA PRO A 24 -0.51 0.09 4.42
C PRO A 24 0.88 0.67 4.71
N VAL A 25 1.54 1.16 3.66
CA VAL A 25 2.91 1.67 3.71
C VAL A 25 2.94 3.14 3.31
N LEU A 26 3.52 4.00 4.15
CA LEU A 26 3.81 5.39 3.78
C LEU A 26 5.05 5.43 2.88
N CYS A 27 4.88 5.85 1.62
CA CYS A 27 5.98 5.99 0.68
C CYS A 27 6.95 7.09 1.14
N THR A 28 8.21 6.72 1.32
CA THR A 28 9.30 7.63 1.68
C THR A 28 10.27 7.86 0.51
N ALA A 29 10.28 6.96 -0.48
CA ALA A 29 11.10 7.10 -1.68
C ALA A 29 10.45 6.41 -2.89
N VAL A 30 10.64 7.01 -4.07
CA VAL A 30 10.38 6.43 -5.39
C VAL A 30 11.71 6.37 -6.11
N HIS A 31 12.03 5.22 -6.71
CA HIS A 31 13.30 4.97 -7.38
C HIS A 31 13.16 5.09 -8.90
N ASP A 32 14.28 5.25 -9.60
CA ASP A 32 14.31 5.43 -11.07
C ASP A 32 13.75 4.22 -11.84
N ASP A 33 13.77 3.03 -11.23
CA ASP A 33 13.20 1.80 -11.79
C ASP A 33 11.70 1.64 -11.53
N GLY A 34 11.05 2.64 -10.92
CA GLY A 34 9.64 2.62 -10.56
C GLY A 34 9.33 1.87 -9.27
N SER A 35 10.33 1.30 -8.59
CA SER A 35 10.13 0.72 -7.27
C SER A 35 9.93 1.81 -6.21
N VAL A 36 9.30 1.42 -5.11
CA VAL A 36 8.94 2.29 -3.99
C VAL A 36 9.41 1.68 -2.68
N SER A 37 9.84 2.55 -1.77
CA SER A 37 10.19 2.18 -0.40
C SER A 37 9.35 2.98 0.57
N GLY A 38 9.00 2.36 1.68
CA GLY A 38 8.29 3.05 2.73
C GLY A 38 8.27 2.33 4.07
N ILE A 39 7.51 2.94 4.98
CA ILE A 39 7.38 2.50 6.38
C ILE A 39 5.97 1.96 6.57
N SER A 40 5.88 0.75 7.10
CA SER A 40 4.59 0.11 7.45
C SER A 40 3.88 0.89 8.55
N LEU A 41 2.61 1.21 8.35
CA LEU A 41 1.77 1.87 9.35
C LEU A 41 1.20 0.90 10.40
N ILE A 42 1.40 -0.41 10.22
CA ILE A 42 0.93 -1.45 11.16
C ILE A 42 1.94 -1.66 12.30
N ASP A 43 3.21 -1.78 11.95
CA ASP A 43 4.27 -2.25 12.85
C ASP A 43 5.57 -1.44 12.77
N ALA A 44 5.58 -0.37 11.98
CA ALA A 44 6.75 0.46 11.73
C ALA A 44 7.97 -0.30 11.16
N SER A 45 7.78 -1.44 10.48
CA SER A 45 8.88 -2.17 9.85
C SER A 45 9.51 -1.35 8.70
N GLU A 46 10.85 -1.25 8.66
CA GLU A 46 11.61 -0.45 7.68
C GLU A 46 12.61 -1.28 6.83
N PRO A 47 12.87 -0.87 5.56
CA PRO A 47 11.92 -0.37 4.58
C PRO A 47 11.24 -1.52 3.84
N ARG A 48 9.91 -1.45 3.69
CA ARG A 48 9.17 -2.37 2.83
C ARG A 48 9.32 -1.90 1.40
N ASN A 49 10.07 -2.66 0.60
CA ASN A 49 10.36 -2.37 -0.79
C ASN A 49 9.39 -3.13 -1.69
N CYS A 50 8.70 -2.42 -2.55
CA CYS A 50 7.70 -2.98 -3.46
C CYS A 50 7.81 -2.27 -4.81
N ALA A 51 7.21 -2.81 -5.85
CA ALA A 51 7.03 -2.11 -7.12
C ALA A 51 5.57 -2.22 -7.57
N PRO A 52 4.99 -1.17 -8.19
CA PRO A 52 3.68 -1.28 -8.81
C PRO A 52 3.66 -2.44 -9.81
N ASP A 53 4.69 -2.50 -10.65
CA ASP A 53 4.93 -3.61 -11.57
C ASP A 53 5.54 -4.81 -10.83
N GLY A 54 4.94 -5.99 -10.99
CA GLY A 54 5.44 -7.26 -10.44
C GLY A 54 4.98 -7.56 -9.02
N CYS A 55 4.99 -6.59 -8.10
CA CYS A 55 4.48 -6.79 -6.74
C CYS A 55 3.03 -6.31 -6.54
N GLY A 56 2.50 -5.51 -7.46
CA GLY A 56 1.11 -5.03 -7.38
C GLY A 56 0.91 -3.95 -6.33
N ALA A 57 1.92 -3.12 -6.07
CA ALA A 57 1.76 -2.01 -5.15
C ALA A 57 0.74 -1.00 -5.69
N VAL A 58 -0.29 -0.69 -4.90
CA VAL A 58 -1.38 0.21 -5.32
C VAL A 58 -1.66 1.29 -4.28
N PRO A 59 -2.01 2.53 -4.67
CA PRO A 59 -2.45 3.54 -3.71
C PRO A 59 -3.65 3.07 -2.88
N LEU A 60 -3.65 3.43 -1.61
CA LEU A 60 -4.65 2.98 -0.64
C LEU A 60 -5.59 4.14 -0.29
N ALA A 61 -6.89 3.90 -0.37
CA ALA A 61 -7.90 4.88 0.04
C ALA A 61 -7.90 5.04 1.57
N VAL A 62 -8.27 6.22 2.06
CA VAL A 62 -8.29 6.51 3.52
C VAL A 62 -9.13 5.50 4.30
N ASP A 63 -10.26 5.07 3.74
CA ASP A 63 -11.13 4.09 4.38
C ASP A 63 -10.44 2.73 4.58
N ASP A 64 -9.75 2.24 3.55
CA ASP A 64 -8.99 1.00 3.63
C ASP A 64 -7.81 1.10 4.62
N ILE A 65 -7.16 2.27 4.72
CA ILE A 65 -6.11 2.52 5.72
C ILE A 65 -6.70 2.35 7.13
N VAL A 66 -7.85 2.99 7.38
CA VAL A 66 -8.53 2.94 8.68
C VAL A 66 -8.96 1.51 9.01
N LEU A 67 -9.45 0.74 8.04
CA LEU A 67 -9.83 -0.66 8.23
C LEU A 67 -8.62 -1.52 8.59
N ALA A 68 -7.51 -1.38 7.85
CA ALA A 68 -6.27 -2.11 8.12
C ALA A 68 -5.71 -1.81 9.52
N LEU A 69 -5.70 -0.53 9.93
CA LEU A 69 -5.22 -0.13 11.26
C LEU A 69 -6.12 -0.63 12.40
N ARG A 70 -7.42 -0.79 12.18
CA ARG A 70 -8.36 -1.28 13.21
C ARG A 70 -8.25 -2.78 13.43
N ASN A 71 -8.12 -3.54 12.36
CA ASN A 71 -7.98 -4.99 12.42
C ASN A 71 -7.26 -5.50 11.17
N PHE A 72 -5.95 -5.63 11.29
CA PHE A 72 -5.10 -6.00 10.17
C PHE A 72 -5.40 -7.42 9.66
N GLU A 73 -5.62 -8.38 10.55
CA GLU A 73 -5.92 -9.77 10.16
C GLU A 73 -7.21 -9.87 9.34
N ALA A 74 -8.28 -9.18 9.78
CA ALA A 74 -9.54 -9.15 9.04
C ALA A 74 -9.40 -8.42 7.69
N TYR A 75 -8.58 -7.37 7.65
CA TYR A 75 -8.28 -6.65 6.40
C TYR A 75 -7.59 -7.58 5.39
N VAL A 76 -6.56 -8.32 5.82
CA VAL A 76 -5.84 -9.28 4.98
C VAL A 76 -6.75 -10.37 4.45
N ALA A 77 -7.62 -10.93 5.31
CA ALA A 77 -8.57 -11.96 4.91
C ALA A 77 -9.49 -11.46 3.79
N ARG A 78 -10.08 -10.26 3.96
CA ARG A 78 -10.93 -9.64 2.93
C ARG A 78 -10.19 -9.38 1.62
N ARG A 79 -9.01 -8.73 1.66
CA ARG A 79 -8.23 -8.43 0.45
C ARG A 79 -7.82 -9.69 -0.30
N THR A 80 -7.49 -10.76 0.43
CA THR A 80 -7.17 -12.06 -0.18
C THR A 80 -8.37 -12.66 -0.92
N GLU A 81 -9.57 -12.54 -0.36
CA GLU A 81 -10.81 -12.99 -1.00
C GLU A 81 -11.13 -12.16 -2.25
N GLU A 82 -10.99 -10.83 -2.18
CA GLU A 82 -11.19 -9.91 -3.30
C GLU A 82 -10.26 -10.23 -4.48
N LEU A 83 -8.94 -10.32 -4.22
CA LEU A 83 -7.95 -10.64 -5.27
C LEU A 83 -8.15 -12.03 -5.85
N ARG A 84 -8.62 -12.99 -5.05
CA ARG A 84 -8.95 -14.33 -5.54
C ARG A 84 -10.15 -14.30 -6.48
N ALA A 85 -11.19 -13.55 -6.15
CA ALA A 85 -12.38 -13.41 -6.98
C ALA A 85 -12.09 -12.65 -8.30
N GLU A 86 -11.14 -11.73 -8.30
CA GLU A 86 -10.68 -11.02 -9.50
C GLU A 86 -9.88 -11.91 -10.46
N ALA A 87 -9.31 -13.01 -9.97
CA ALA A 87 -8.50 -13.95 -10.76
C ALA A 87 -9.33 -15.08 -11.41
N GLU A 88 -10.63 -15.19 -11.10
CA GLU A 88 -11.59 -16.17 -11.65
C GLU A 88 -12.31 -15.63 -12.90
#